data_AF-A0A8D0GKA2-F1
#
_entry.id   AF-A0A8D0GKA2-F1
#
_cell.length_a   1.000
_cell.length_b   1.000
_cell.length_c   1.000
_cell.angle_alpha   90.00
_cell.angle_beta   90.00
_cell.angle_gamma   90.00
#
_symmetry.space_group_name_H-M   'P 1'
#
loop_
_entity.id
_entity.type
_entity.pdbx_description
1 polymer ?
#
loop_
_entity_poly.entity_id
_entity_poly.type
_entity_poly.pdbx_seq_one_letter_code
_entity_poly.pdbx_strand_id
1 'polypeptide(L)'
;PPALGSNWYLLVPNGLPNFAFPTNLLDFIYLPSRLISEVEELTESIESLKKKLLEAEQSLRNLEDTRMSLEKEIAVKTNSIFIDRQKCMAHRTRYPTVLKLAGYQ
;
A
#
# COMPACT_ATOMS: atom_id res chain seq x y z
N PRO A 1 48.25 -52.75 -22.60
CA PRO A 1 47.00 -52.83 -21.83
C PRO A 1 47.27 -52.77 -20.31
N PRO A 2 46.63 -51.87 -19.53
CA PRO A 2 45.73 -50.76 -19.90
C PRO A 2 46.30 -49.39 -19.43
N ALA A 3 45.89 -48.22 -19.92
CA ALA A 3 45.31 -47.78 -21.19
C ALA A 3 45.61 -46.26 -21.28
N LEU A 4 46.19 -45.84 -22.42
CA LEU A 4 45.98 -44.58 -23.15
C LEU A 4 45.31 -43.45 -22.33
N GLY A 5 46.03 -42.39 -21.97
CA GLY A 5 46.21 -41.26 -22.89
C GLY A 5 44.93 -40.44 -22.98
N SER A 6 44.85 -39.32 -22.25
CA SER A 6 43.93 -38.16 -22.42
C SER A 6 44.11 -37.26 -21.20
N ASN A 7 45.15 -36.42 -21.13
CA ASN A 7 45.03 -35.00 -21.48
C ASN A 7 43.62 -34.40 -21.27
N TRP A 8 43.17 -34.33 -20.02
CA TRP A 8 41.96 -33.58 -19.64
C TRP A 8 42.10 -32.05 -19.84
N TYR A 9 43.29 -31.56 -20.16
CA TYR A 9 43.53 -30.13 -20.43
C TYR A 9 43.13 -29.70 -21.86
N LEU A 10 42.70 -30.62 -22.73
CA LEU A 10 42.36 -30.31 -24.12
C LEU A 10 40.88 -30.48 -24.50
N LEU A 11 39.97 -30.58 -23.54
CA LEU A 11 38.53 -30.60 -23.85
C LEU A 11 37.75 -29.51 -23.12
N VAL A 12 38.23 -28.27 -23.22
CA VAL A 12 37.36 -27.10 -23.09
C VAL A 12 37.21 -26.49 -24.47
N PRO A 13 36.05 -26.68 -25.14
CA PRO A 13 35.78 -26.02 -26.40
C PRO A 13 35.89 -24.51 -26.19
N ASN A 14 36.72 -23.88 -27.01
CA ASN A 14 36.85 -22.44 -27.14
C ASN A 14 35.45 -21.81 -27.24
N GLY A 15 35.05 -21.01 -26.25
CA GLY A 15 33.84 -20.19 -26.36
C GLY A 15 32.92 -20.07 -25.15
N LEU A 16 33.33 -20.42 -23.92
CA LEU A 16 32.53 -20.10 -22.73
C LEU A 16 33.20 -18.98 -21.91
N PRO A 17 32.45 -17.94 -21.52
CA PRO A 17 33.00 -16.78 -20.84
C PRO A 17 33.47 -17.20 -19.44
N ASN A 18 34.74 -16.91 -19.15
CA ASN A 18 35.29 -16.69 -17.81
C ASN A 18 34.56 -17.40 -16.65
N PHE A 19 34.60 -18.74 -16.60
CA PHE A 19 34.35 -19.42 -15.34
C PHE A 19 35.58 -19.21 -14.46
N ALA A 20 35.58 -18.11 -13.71
CA ALA A 20 36.54 -17.85 -12.65
C ALA A 20 36.36 -18.93 -11.58
N PHE A 21 37.15 -19.99 -11.65
CA PHE A 21 37.26 -20.93 -10.54
C PHE A 21 37.82 -20.17 -9.33
N PRO A 22 37.18 -20.24 -8.16
CA PRO A 22 37.66 -19.55 -6.97
C PRO A 22 39.05 -20.07 -6.62
N THR A 23 40.05 -19.20 -6.67
CA THR A 23 41.46 -19.55 -6.50
C THR A 23 41.84 -19.78 -5.04
N ASN A 24 40.95 -19.42 -4.09
CA ASN A 24 41.19 -19.52 -2.66
C ASN A 24 40.00 -20.16 -1.92
N LEU A 25 40.29 -20.94 -0.88
CA LEU A 25 39.28 -21.61 -0.04
C LEU A 25 38.31 -20.60 0.61
N LEU A 26 38.80 -19.39 0.91
CA LEU A 26 37.98 -18.29 1.40
C LEU A 26 36.93 -17.84 0.37
N ASP A 27 37.27 -17.74 -0.91
CA ASP A 27 36.30 -17.37 -1.96
C ASP A 27 35.21 -18.44 -2.13
N PHE A 28 35.59 -19.72 -2.03
CA PHE A 28 34.64 -20.84 -2.12
C PHE A 28 33.63 -20.86 -0.97
N ILE A 29 34.03 -20.43 0.23
CA ILE A 29 33.18 -20.40 1.44
C ILE A 29 32.41 -19.08 1.56
N TYR A 30 33.02 -17.95 1.18
CA TYR A 30 32.51 -16.61 1.43
C TYR A 30 31.52 -16.12 0.36
N LEU A 31 31.69 -16.54 -0.90
CA LEU A 31 30.80 -16.17 -1.99
C LEU A 31 29.33 -16.60 -1.76
N PRO A 32 29.04 -17.87 -1.40
CA PRO A 32 27.66 -18.28 -1.16
C PRO A 32 27.06 -17.61 0.08
N SER A 33 27.83 -17.41 1.15
CA SER A 33 27.33 -16.76 2.37
C SER A 33 26.99 -15.28 2.15
N ARG A 34 27.76 -14.58 1.32
CA ARG A 34 27.49 -13.18 0.95
C ARG A 34 26.24 -13.04 0.07
N LEU A 35 26.04 -13.97 -0.87
CA LEU A 35 24.86 -13.98 -1.73
C LEU A 35 23.59 -14.33 -0.93
N ILE A 36 23.68 -15.27 0.01
CA ILE A 36 22.58 -15.63 0.91
C ILE A 36 22.17 -14.45 1.78
N SER A 37 23.14 -13.75 2.38
CA SER A 37 22.89 -12.54 3.18
C SER A 37 22.20 -11.44 2.37
N GLU A 38 22.62 -11.21 1.13
CA GLU A 38 22.01 -10.21 0.24
C GLU A 38 20.57 -10.59 -0.12
N VAL A 39 20.30 -11.88 -0.35
CA VAL A 39 18.95 -12.38 -0.60
C VAL A 39 18.07 -12.25 0.65
N GLU A 40 18.59 -12.51 1.85
CA GLU A 40 17.86 -12.30 3.10
C GLU A 40 17.50 -10.81 3.29
N GLU A 41 18.46 -9.90 3.14
CA GLU A 41 18.22 -8.45 3.24
C GLU A 41 17.18 -7.95 2.22
N LEU A 42 17.23 -8.46 0.99
CA LEU A 42 16.24 -8.15 -0.04
C LEU A 42 14.86 -8.71 0.32
N THR A 43 14.80 -9.92 0.89
CA THR A 43 13.55 -10.55 1.30
C THR A 43 12.89 -9.76 2.44
N GLU A 44 13.67 -9.37 3.44
CA GLU A 44 13.20 -8.50 4.54
C GLU A 44 12.71 -7.14 4.00
N SER A 45 13.46 -6.56 3.06
CA SER A 45 13.07 -5.30 2.41
C SER A 45 11.73 -5.44 1.69
N ILE A 46 11.54 -6.52 0.92
CA ILE A 46 10.28 -6.83 0.22
C ILE A 46 9.13 -7.00 1.21
N GLU A 47 9.34 -7.73 2.30
CA GLU A 47 8.32 -7.90 3.35
C GLU A 47 7.94 -6.57 3.99
N SER A 48 8.93 -5.72 4.29
CA SER A 48 8.68 -4.39 4.85
C SER A 48 7.88 -3.51 3.91
N LEU A 49 8.16 -3.56 2.60
CA LEU A 49 7.42 -2.82 1.58
C LEU A 49 6.00 -3.35 1.43
N LYS A 50 5.81 -4.67 1.41
CA LYS A 50 4.47 -5.29 1.38
C LYS A 50 3.64 -4.90 2.58
N LYS A 51 4.23 -4.88 3.78
CA LYS A 51 3.55 -4.43 4.99
C LYS A 51 3.10 -2.97 4.87
N LYS A 52 3.99 -2.07 4.44
CA LYS A 52 3.66 -0.66 4.21
C LYS A 52 2.56 -0.48 3.17
N LEU A 53 2.57 -1.30 2.11
CA LEU A 53 1.53 -1.29 1.09
C LEU A 53 0.17 -1.68 1.68
N LEU A 54 0.10 -2.76 2.45
CA LEU A 54 -1.12 -3.18 3.13
C LEU A 54 -1.64 -2.13 4.11
N GLU A 55 -0.76 -1.49 4.88
CA GLU A 55 -1.11 -0.41 5.79
C GLU A 55 -1.68 0.80 5.02
N ALA A 56 -1.05 1.20 3.92
CA ALA A 56 -1.52 2.28 3.07
C ALA A 56 -2.88 1.95 2.44
N GLU A 57 -3.06 0.74 1.91
CA GLU A 57 -4.33 0.29 1.35
C GLU A 57 -5.45 0.25 2.41
N GLN A 58 -5.14 -0.22 3.62
CA GLN A 58 -6.11 -0.20 4.72
C GLN A 58 -6.50 1.23 5.10
N SER A 59 -5.53 2.15 5.14
CA SER A 59 -5.79 3.56 5.41
C SER A 59 -6.69 4.18 4.34
N LEU A 60 -6.48 3.81 3.07
CA LEU A 60 -7.30 4.26 1.95
C LEU A 60 -8.74 3.80 2.11
N ARG A 61 -8.96 2.51 2.38
CA ARG A 61 -10.30 1.95 2.63
C ARG A 61 -11.01 2.67 3.78
N ASN A 62 -10.33 2.89 4.89
CA ASN A 62 -10.90 3.60 6.05
C ASN A 62 -11.32 5.04 5.68
N LEU A 63 -10.52 5.73 4.85
CA LEU A 63 -10.85 7.07 4.37
C LEU A 63 -12.05 7.07 3.42
N GLU A 64 -12.15 6.07 2.53
CA GLU A 64 -13.30 5.90 1.64
C GLU A 64 -14.59 5.64 2.41
N ASP A 65 -14.55 4.78 3.44
CA ASP A 65 -15.67 4.53 4.34
C ASP A 65 -16.10 5.81 5.07
N THR A 66 -15.12 6.56 5.58
CA THR A 66 -15.36 7.85 6.26
C THR A 66 -16.01 8.85 5.31
N ARG A 67 -15.50 8.96 4.07
CA ARG A 67 -16.07 9.81 3.03
C ARG A 67 -17.53 9.42 2.76
N MET A 68 -17.81 8.14 2.57
CA MET A 68 -19.18 7.67 2.30
C MET A 68 -20.13 7.99 3.46
N SER A 69 -19.67 7.82 4.71
CA SER A 69 -20.44 8.20 5.90
C SER A 69 -20.75 9.70 5.92
N LEU A 70 -19.76 10.54 5.65
CA LEU A 70 -19.94 11.99 5.61
C LEU A 70 -20.89 12.43 4.49
N GLU A 71 -20.78 11.85 3.29
CA GLU A 71 -21.70 12.12 2.18
C GLU A 71 -23.16 11.79 2.56
N LYS A 72 -23.37 10.66 3.24
CA LYS A 72 -24.68 10.28 3.76
C LYS A 72 -25.20 11.29 4.78
N GLU A 73 -24.37 11.72 5.72
CA GLU A 73 -24.76 12.74 6.70
C GLU A 73 -25.11 14.08 6.06
N ILE A 74 -24.33 14.51 5.06
CA ILE A 74 -24.60 15.74 4.31
C ILE A 74 -25.96 15.65 3.63
N ALA A 75 -26.27 14.52 2.99
CA ALA A 75 -27.55 14.30 2.34
C ALA A 75 -28.71 14.37 3.35
N VAL A 76 -28.57 13.73 4.52
CA VAL A 76 -29.57 13.77 5.60
C VAL A 76 -29.75 15.19 6.14
N LYS A 77 -28.66 15.91 6.44
CA LYS A 77 -28.72 17.29 6.94
C LYS A 77 -29.35 18.23 5.91
N THR A 78 -29.01 18.06 4.63
CA THR A 78 -29.60 18.85 3.53
C THR A 78 -31.10 18.61 3.44
N ASN A 79 -31.54 17.35 3.54
CA ASN A 79 -32.96 17.01 3.57
C ASN A 79 -33.67 17.65 4.78
N SER A 80 -33.06 17.56 5.97
CA SER A 80 -33.61 18.16 7.19
C SER A 80 -33.75 19.69 7.06
N ILE A 81 -32.73 20.38 6.53
CA ILE A 81 -32.78 21.84 6.28
C ILE A 81 -33.86 22.17 5.24
N PHE A 82 -33.99 21.37 4.19
CA PHE A 82 -35.02 21.57 3.18
C PHE A 82 -36.43 21.46 3.80
N ILE A 83 -36.65 20.44 4.64
CA ILE A 83 -37.90 20.27 5.38
C ILE A 83 -38.15 21.46 6.31
N ASP A 84 -37.15 21.90 7.07
CA ASP A 84 -37.29 23.02 7.99
C ASP A 84 -37.69 24.31 7.25
N ARG A 85 -37.03 24.61 6.12
CA ARG A 85 -37.35 25.79 5.29
C ARG A 85 -38.74 25.71 4.66
N GLN A 86 -39.09 24.58 4.06
CA GLN A 86 -40.32 24.45 3.28
C GLN A 86 -41.56 24.18 4.12
N LYS A 87 -41.42 23.49 5.25
CA LYS A 87 -42.55 23.08 6.09
C LYS A 87 -42.60 23.88 7.38
N CYS A 88 -41.54 23.83 8.19
CA CYS A 88 -41.56 24.42 9.53
C CYS A 88 -41.55 25.96 9.50
N MET A 89 -40.65 26.57 8.74
CA MET A 89 -40.54 28.03 8.62
C MET A 89 -41.75 28.64 7.89
N ALA A 90 -42.21 28.00 6.81
CA ALA A 90 -43.43 28.41 6.11
C ALA A 90 -44.69 28.33 7.00
N HIS A 91 -44.73 27.37 7.93
CA HIS A 91 -45.81 27.30 8.92
C HIS A 91 -45.64 28.39 10.00
N ARG A 92 -44.41 28.65 10.45
CA ARG A 92 -44.09 29.63 11.49
C ARG A 92 -44.36 31.07 11.09
N THR A 93 -44.19 31.42 9.81
CA THR A 93 -44.54 32.76 9.29
C THR A 93 -46.04 33.07 9.34
N ARG A 94 -46.90 32.05 9.49
CA ARG A 94 -48.34 32.23 9.65
C ARG A 94 -48.74 32.70 11.05
N TYR A 95 -47.87 32.56 12.04
CA TYR A 95 -48.12 33.00 13.39
C TYR A 95 -47.36 34.32 13.66
N PRO A 96 -48.04 35.35 14.19
CA PRO A 96 -47.38 36.59 14.55
C PRO A 96 -46.31 36.33 15.62
N THR A 97 -45.18 37.03 15.50
CA THR A 97 -44.09 36.98 16.48
C THR A 97 -44.58 37.36 17.87
N VAL A 98 -43.95 36.78 18.89
CA VAL A 98 -44.32 36.99 20.31
C VAL A 98 -44.36 38.48 20.67
N LEU A 99 -43.51 39.31 20.06
CA LEU A 99 -43.53 40.78 20.22
C LEU A 99 -44.83 41.43 19.72
N LYS A 100 -45.32 41.02 18.53
CA LYS A 100 -46.61 41.47 17.99
C LYS A 100 -47.78 40.97 18.84
N LEU A 101 -47.70 39.76 19.38
CA LEU A 101 -48.71 39.22 20.30
C LEU A 101 -48.72 39.94 21.65
N ALA A 102 -47.56 40.40 22.12
CA ALA A 102 -47.40 41.19 23.34
C ALA A 102 -47.73 42.68 23.17
N GLY A 103 -48.13 43.11 21.96
CA GLY A 103 -48.58 44.49 21.70
C GLY A 103 -47.46 45.49 21.44
N TYR A 104 -46.20 45.05 21.31
CA TYR A 104 -45.09 45.92 20.94
C TYR A 104 -44.94 45.94 19.41
N GLN A 105 -44.99 47.14 18.81
CA GLN A 105 -44.78 47.36 17.36
C GLN A 105 -43.30 47.33 17.00
#